data_AF-A0A961L5S1-F1
#
_entry.id   AF-A0A961L5S1-F1
#
_cell.length_a   1.000
_cell.length_b   1.000
_cell.length_c   1.000
_cell.angle_alpha   90.00
_cell.angle_beta   90.00
_cell.angle_gamma   90.00
#
_symmetry.space_group_name_H-M   'P 1'
#
loop_
_entity.id
_entity.type
_entity.pdbx_description
1 polymer ?
#
loop_
_entity_poly.entity_id
_entity_poly.type
_entity_poly.pdbx_seq_one_letter_code
_entity_poly.pdbx_strand_id
1 'polypeptide(L)'
;MERANPALEEIECALDEIAAWLVALRGARITQRVLTLEGFCAADPIYWGIVPSIGRADGETRETLPSRDLQALAEEVFARLLPAAAFDKTSGHDVRDVARSVIVRSSDLSAHRRLELLGRFGRPSATV
;
A
#
# COMPACT_ATOMS: atom_id res chain seq x y z
N MET A 1 -7.47 26.55 0.23
CA MET A 1 -6.96 25.69 1.32
C MET A 1 -5.70 25.04 0.79
N GLU A 2 -4.53 25.59 1.12
CA GLU A 2 -3.27 24.91 0.83
C GLU A 2 -3.29 23.58 1.60
N ARG A 3 -3.23 22.47 0.86
CA ARG A 3 -3.06 21.16 1.48
C ARG A 3 -1.60 21.08 1.89
N ALA A 4 -1.34 21.10 3.20
CA ALA A 4 0.00 20.88 3.73
C ALA A 4 0.51 19.49 3.30
N ASN A 5 1.81 19.39 3.08
CA ASN A 5 2.46 18.10 2.84
C ASN A 5 2.19 17.16 4.02
N PRO A 6 1.79 15.90 3.77
CA PRO A 6 1.59 14.95 4.85
C PRO A 6 2.90 14.73 5.59
N ALA A 7 2.83 14.69 6.91
CA ALA A 7 3.99 14.37 7.73
C ALA A 7 4.44 12.92 7.48
N LEU A 8 5.73 12.62 7.65
CA LEU A 8 6.26 11.26 7.46
C LEU A 8 5.49 10.23 8.30
N GLU A 9 5.16 10.58 9.54
CA GLU A 9 4.38 9.74 10.46
C GLU A 9 2.98 9.41 9.91
N GLU A 10 2.33 10.36 9.22
CA GLU A 10 1.03 10.14 8.59
C GLU A 10 1.15 9.22 7.37
N ILE A 11 2.23 9.37 6.60
CA ILE A 11 2.55 8.49 5.46
C ILE A 11 2.77 7.06 5.96
N GLU A 12 3.60 6.87 6.99
CA GLU A 12 3.89 5.55 7.56
C GLU A 12 2.62 4.90 8.13
N CYS A 13 1.81 5.65 8.90
CA CYS A 13 0.52 5.17 9.38
C CYS A 13 -0.40 4.73 8.23
N ALA A 14 -0.47 5.51 7.14
CA ALA A 14 -1.26 5.16 5.97
C ALA A 14 -0.74 3.87 5.31
N LEU A 15 0.58 3.72 5.15
CA LEU A 15 1.18 2.52 4.59
C LEU A 15 0.93 1.28 5.45
N ASP A 16 0.95 1.41 6.78
CA ASP A 16 0.63 0.33 7.72
C ASP A 16 -0.82 -0.12 7.60
N GLU A 17 -1.75 0.83 7.53
CA GLU A 17 -3.17 0.53 7.33
C GLU A 17 -3.42 -0.18 6.01
N ILE A 18 -2.79 0.29 4.92
CA ILE A 18 -2.93 -0.32 3.59
C ILE A 18 -2.30 -1.72 3.59
N ALA A 19 -1.13 -1.90 4.19
CA ALA A 19 -0.48 -3.21 4.27
C ALA A 19 -1.37 -4.23 5.01
N ALA A 20 -1.95 -3.82 6.14
CA ALA A 20 -2.88 -4.64 6.90
C ALA A 20 -4.16 -4.96 6.10
N TRP A 21 -4.72 -3.97 5.41
CA TRP A 21 -5.90 -4.18 4.57
C TRP A 21 -5.62 -5.15 3.42
N LEU A 22 -4.47 -5.05 2.73
CA LEU A 22 -4.11 -5.97 1.65
C LEU A 22 -3.95 -7.41 2.13
N VAL A 23 -3.37 -7.61 3.33
CA VAL A 23 -3.30 -8.93 3.96
C VAL A 23 -4.70 -9.44 4.34
N ALA A 24 -5.57 -8.57 4.89
CA ALA A 24 -6.96 -8.93 5.19
C ALA A 24 -7.75 -9.29 3.92
N LEU A 25 -7.51 -8.58 2.82
CA LEU A 25 -8.21 -8.76 1.54
C LEU A 25 -7.81 -10.06 0.83
N ARG A 26 -6.52 -10.40 0.82
CA ARG A 26 -6.00 -11.60 0.13
C ARG A 26 -5.93 -12.83 1.06
N GLY A 27 -6.17 -12.65 2.35
CA GLY A 27 -6.32 -13.73 3.32
C GLY A 27 -5.11 -14.65 3.35
N ALA A 28 -5.36 -15.96 3.24
CA ALA A 28 -4.33 -17.00 3.32
C ALA A 28 -3.29 -16.95 2.19
N ARG A 29 -3.51 -16.17 1.12
CA ARG A 29 -2.59 -16.07 -0.03
C ARG A 29 -1.33 -15.26 0.27
N ILE A 30 -1.39 -14.39 1.28
CA ILE A 30 -0.27 -13.55 1.74
C ILE A 30 0.11 -13.97 3.16
N THR A 31 1.37 -14.35 3.36
CA THR A 31 1.92 -14.67 4.68
C THR A 31 2.39 -13.41 5.40
N GLN A 32 3.06 -12.51 4.67
CA GLN A 32 3.53 -11.23 5.16
C GLN A 32 3.62 -10.16 4.07
N ARG A 33 3.58 -8.90 4.47
CA ARG A 33 3.59 -7.76 3.55
C ARG A 33 4.39 -6.58 4.11
N VAL A 34 5.14 -5.94 3.22
CA VAL A 34 5.72 -4.60 3.42
C VAL A 34 5.42 -3.74 2.20
N LEU A 35 5.09 -2.48 2.43
CA LEU A 35 4.94 -1.46 1.38
C LEU A 35 6.07 -0.44 1.52
N THR A 36 6.76 -0.15 0.43
CA THR A 36 7.72 0.94 0.34
C THR A 36 7.11 2.02 -0.55
N LEU A 37 7.04 3.25 -0.05
CA LEU A 37 6.73 4.42 -0.88
C LEU A 37 8.01 4.92 -1.52
N GLU A 38 8.03 4.94 -2.85
CA GLU A 38 9.11 5.49 -3.64
C GLU A 38 8.74 6.89 -4.10
N GLY A 39 9.69 7.82 -4.03
CA GLY A 39 9.47 9.22 -4.42
C GLY A 39 10.75 9.90 -4.87
N PHE A 40 10.66 11.22 -5.04
CA PHE A 40 11.72 12.05 -5.57
C PHE A 40 12.35 12.91 -4.47
N CYS A 41 13.57 13.39 -4.70
CA CYS A 41 14.17 14.47 -3.89
C CYS A 41 13.49 15.81 -4.19
N ALA A 42 12.21 15.96 -3.87
CA ALA A 42 11.43 17.18 -4.06
C ALA A 42 10.67 17.53 -2.78
N ALA A 43 10.39 18.82 -2.59
CA ALA A 43 9.57 19.29 -1.47
C ALA A 43 8.08 19.02 -1.69
N ASP A 44 7.66 18.71 -2.92
CA ASP A 44 6.26 18.45 -3.24
C ASP A 44 5.85 17.01 -2.88
N PRO A 45 4.58 16.75 -2.54
CA PRO A 45 4.09 15.43 -2.15
C PRO A 45 3.79 14.56 -3.38
N ILE A 46 4.75 14.53 -4.31
CA ILE A 46 4.69 13.77 -5.56
C ILE A 46 5.61 12.57 -5.41
N TYR A 47 5.04 11.39 -5.60
CA TYR A 47 5.71 10.11 -5.41
C TYR A 47 5.79 9.36 -6.74
N TRP A 48 6.75 8.46 -6.85
CA TRP A 48 6.85 7.56 -8.00
C TRP A 48 5.79 6.46 -7.92
N GLY A 49 5.65 5.82 -6.75
CA GLY A 49 4.72 4.73 -6.57
C GLY A 49 4.88 4.00 -5.26
N ILE A 50 4.07 2.97 -5.07
CA ILE A 50 4.19 2.06 -3.92
C ILE A 50 4.71 0.72 -4.42
N VAL A 51 5.85 0.29 -3.88
CA VAL A 51 6.45 -1.00 -4.19
C VAL A 51 6.10 -2.04 -3.13
N PRO A 52 5.40 -3.11 -3.54
CA PRO A 52 4.99 -4.15 -2.62
C PRO A 52 5.98 -5.31 -2.49
N SER A 53 6.52 -5.52 -1.29
CA SER A 53 7.28 -6.71 -0.94
C SER A 53 6.36 -7.79 -0.35
N ILE A 54 6.24 -8.94 -1.01
CA ILE A 54 5.19 -9.93 -0.74
C ILE A 54 5.78 -11.26 -0.29
N GLY A 55 5.46 -11.67 0.94
CA GLY A 55 5.51 -13.07 1.34
C GLY A 55 4.30 -13.80 0.78
N ARG A 56 4.53 -14.65 -0.21
CA ARG A 56 3.50 -15.51 -0.81
C ARG A 56 3.34 -16.78 0.03
N ALA A 57 2.12 -17.28 0.14
CA ALA A 57 1.87 -18.60 0.71
C ALA A 57 2.28 -19.70 -0.27
N ASP A 58 2.38 -20.94 0.22
CA ASP A 58 2.74 -22.08 -0.61
C ASP A 58 1.77 -22.24 -1.80
N GLY A 59 2.33 -22.43 -2.99
CA GLY A 59 1.59 -22.54 -4.23
C GLY A 59 1.22 -21.20 -4.91
N GLU A 60 1.44 -20.06 -4.25
CA GLU A 60 1.23 -18.74 -4.86
C GLU A 60 2.47 -18.28 -5.64
N THR A 61 2.27 -17.84 -6.88
CA THR A 61 3.32 -17.34 -7.76
C THR A 61 3.12 -15.85 -8.07
N ARG A 62 4.00 -15.29 -8.91
CA ARG A 62 3.80 -13.93 -9.44
C ARG A 62 2.64 -13.86 -10.44
N GLU A 63 2.21 -14.99 -10.99
CA GLU A 63 1.09 -15.06 -11.94
C GLU A 63 -0.24 -15.14 -11.20
N THR A 64 -0.32 -15.96 -10.14
CA THR A 64 -1.54 -16.11 -9.35
C THR A 64 -1.77 -14.90 -8.44
N LEU A 65 -0.70 -14.33 -7.88
CA LEU A 65 -0.74 -13.12 -7.06
C LEU A 65 0.24 -12.06 -7.62
N PRO A 66 -0.19 -11.32 -8.67
CA PRO A 66 0.62 -10.29 -9.29
C PRO A 66 0.92 -9.14 -8.34
N SER A 67 2.19 -8.74 -8.28
CA SER A 67 2.60 -7.57 -7.49
C SER A 67 1.92 -6.29 -7.99
N ARG A 68 1.70 -6.18 -9.31
CA ARG A 68 1.07 -5.01 -9.95
C ARG A 68 -0.36 -4.75 -9.46
N ASP A 69 -1.13 -5.82 -9.24
CA ASP A 69 -2.53 -5.68 -8.82
C ASP A 69 -2.58 -5.13 -7.39
N LEU A 70 -1.67 -5.58 -6.54
CA LEU A 70 -1.58 -5.12 -5.16
C LEU A 70 -0.94 -3.74 -5.05
N GLN A 71 -0.07 -3.37 -5.99
CA GLN A 71 0.43 -2.01 -6.13
C GLN A 71 -0.71 -1.05 -6.48
N ALA A 72 -1.49 -1.37 -7.52
CA ALA A 72 -2.62 -0.52 -7.95
C ALA A 72 -3.62 -0.30 -6.81
N LEU A 73 -3.98 -1.36 -6.08
CA LEU A 73 -4.84 -1.26 -4.90
C LEU A 73 -4.22 -0.41 -3.77
N ALA A 74 -2.92 -0.54 -3.54
CA ALA A 74 -2.23 0.25 -2.53
C ALA A 74 -2.23 1.74 -2.88
N GLU A 75 -1.88 2.07 -4.12
CA GLU A 75 -1.82 3.45 -4.62
C GLU A 75 -3.22 4.10 -4.61
N GLU A 76 -4.27 3.36 -4.96
CA GLU A 76 -5.65 3.85 -4.88
C GLU A 76 -6.04 4.22 -3.45
N VAL A 77 -5.81 3.32 -2.48
CA VAL A 77 -6.15 3.58 -1.08
C VAL A 77 -5.25 4.68 -0.49
N PHE A 78 -3.98 4.74 -0.89
CA PHE A 78 -3.06 5.79 -0.46
C PHE A 78 -3.55 7.18 -0.89
N ALA A 79 -3.94 7.35 -2.16
CA ALA A 79 -4.48 8.60 -2.66
C ALA A 79 -5.81 8.99 -1.97
N ARG A 80 -6.59 8.00 -1.51
CA ARG A 80 -7.81 8.25 -0.71
C ARG A 80 -7.50 8.69 0.72
N LEU A 81 -6.48 8.10 1.35
CA LEU A 81 -6.06 8.42 2.71
C LEU A 81 -5.32 9.76 2.78
N LEU A 82 -4.49 10.06 1.77
CA LEU A 82 -3.68 11.27 1.68
C LEU A 82 -3.98 11.99 0.35
N PRO A 83 -5.09 12.75 0.25
CA PRO A 83 -5.50 13.39 -1.00
C PRO A 83 -4.56 14.50 -1.52
N ALA A 84 -3.59 14.92 -0.70
CA ALA A 84 -2.54 15.84 -1.11
C ALA A 84 -1.43 15.13 -1.90
N ALA A 85 -1.29 13.81 -1.72
CA ALA A 85 -0.30 13.02 -2.41
C ALA A 85 -0.72 12.72 -3.85
N ALA A 86 0.25 12.78 -4.77
CA ALA A 86 0.07 12.39 -6.15
C ALA A 86 1.13 11.38 -6.58
N PHE A 87 0.82 10.58 -7.60
CA PHE A 87 1.78 9.67 -8.23
C PHE A 87 2.13 10.16 -9.64
N ASP A 88 3.43 10.30 -9.91
CA ASP A 88 3.97 10.56 -11.24
C ASP A 88 4.98 9.48 -11.61
N LYS A 89 4.58 8.61 -12.55
CA LYS A 89 5.40 7.50 -13.08
C LYS A 89 6.10 7.86 -14.38
N THR A 90 6.06 9.12 -14.78
CA THR A 90 6.63 9.60 -16.04
C THR A 90 7.88 10.45 -15.84
N SER A 91 8.13 10.88 -14.61
CA SER A 91 9.28 11.70 -14.27
C SER A 91 10.61 10.95 -14.41
N GLY A 92 11.60 11.59 -15.02
CA GLY A 92 12.96 11.05 -15.15
C GLY A 92 13.87 11.34 -13.94
N HIS A 93 13.31 11.79 -12.82
CA HIS A 93 14.06 12.09 -11.60
C HIS A 93 14.57 10.83 -10.89
N ASP A 94 15.62 10.99 -10.08
CA ASP A 94 16.15 9.93 -9.22
C ASP A 94 15.08 9.49 -8.21
N VAL A 95 14.77 8.19 -8.19
CA VAL A 95 13.73 7.58 -7.35
C VAL A 95 14.38 6.96 -6.12
N ARG A 96 13.80 7.23 -4.94
CA ARG A 96 14.32 6.74 -3.66
C ARG A 96 13.20 6.28 -2.74
N ASP A 97 13.57 5.41 -1.80
CA ASP A 97 12.72 5.03 -0.67
C ASP A 97 12.44 6.26 0.22
N VAL A 98 11.17 6.65 0.32
CA VAL A 98 10.72 7.77 1.15
C VAL A 98 10.23 7.29 2.51
N ALA A 99 9.39 6.25 2.50
CA ALA A 99 8.74 5.72 3.69
C ALA A 99 8.46 4.23 3.52
N ARG A 100 8.27 3.52 4.63
CA ARG A 100 8.00 2.09 4.61
C ARG A 100 7.02 1.70 5.69
N SER A 101 6.10 0.78 5.36
CA SER A 101 5.27 0.14 6.38
C SER A 101 6.10 -0.79 7.26
N VAL A 102 5.56 -1.12 8.44
CA VAL A 102 6.00 -2.30 9.20
C VAL A 102 5.71 -3.58 8.41
N ILE A 103 6.36 -4.68 8.81
CA ILE A 103 6.02 -6.01 8.30
C ILE A 103 4.69 -6.43 8.94
N VAL A 104 3.65 -6.57 8.12
CA VAL A 104 2.36 -7.08 8.57
C VAL A 104 2.23 -8.55 8.17
N ARG A 105 2.10 -9.44 9.15
CA ARG A 105 1.83 -10.86 8.90
C ARG A 105 0.35 -11.17 9.04
N SER A 106 -0.11 -12.20 8.32
CA SER A 106 -1.50 -12.63 8.45
C SER A 106 -1.82 -13.13 9.87
N SER A 107 -0.86 -13.73 10.56
CA SER A 107 -1.00 -14.13 11.97
C SER A 107 -1.30 -12.97 12.91
N ASP A 108 -0.87 -11.77 12.56
CA ASP A 108 -0.90 -10.60 13.45
C ASP A 108 -2.27 -9.90 13.38
N LEU A 109 -3.10 -10.24 12.39
CA LEU A 109 -4.43 -9.67 12.21
C LEU A 109 -5.49 -10.51 12.92
N SER A 110 -6.17 -9.91 13.89
CA SER A 110 -7.37 -10.51 14.49
C SER A 110 -8.53 -10.55 13.48
N ALA A 111 -9.50 -11.43 13.70
CA ALA A 111 -10.71 -11.48 12.87
C ALA A 111 -11.48 -10.15 12.88
N HIS A 112 -11.55 -9.50 14.05
CA HIS A 112 -12.18 -8.19 14.21
C HIS A 112 -11.48 -7.11 13.35
N ARG A 113 -10.14 -7.02 13.44
CA ARG A 113 -9.37 -6.04 12.66
C ARG A 113 -9.51 -6.27 11.15
N ARG A 114 -9.59 -7.53 10.70
CA ARG A 114 -9.86 -7.85 9.29
C ARG A 114 -11.21 -7.30 8.84
N LEU A 115 -12.27 -7.50 9.63
CA LEU A 115 -13.61 -7.00 9.29
C LEU A 115 -13.65 -5.48 9.26
N GLU A 116 -13.01 -4.81 10.21
CA GLU A 116 -12.89 -3.35 10.25
C GLU A 116 -12.21 -2.80 8.98
N LEU A 117 -11.05 -3.34 8.60
CA LEU A 117 -10.30 -2.93 7.42
C LEU A 117 -11.10 -3.14 6.13
N LEU A 118 -11.77 -4.28 6.01
CA LEU A 118 -12.64 -4.59 4.86
C LEU A 118 -13.87 -3.68 4.81
N GLY A 119 -14.42 -3.28 5.96
CA GLY A 119 -15.51 -2.31 6.03
C GLY A 119 -15.07 -0.90 5.62
N ARG A 120 -13.88 -0.48 6.04
CA ARG A 120 -13.33 0.87 5.77
C ARG A 120 -12.91 1.07 4.32
N PHE A 121 -12.15 0.12 3.77
CA PHE A 121 -11.56 0.25 2.43
C PHE A 121 -12.30 -0.54 1.35
N GLY A 122 -13.17 -1.46 1.77
CA GLY A 122 -13.95 -2.32 0.88
C GLY A 122 -13.20 -3.57 0.46
N ARG A 123 -13.89 -4.37 -0.35
CA ARG A 123 -13.28 -5.36 -1.25
C ARG A 123 -13.34 -4.74 -2.64
N PRO A 124 -12.22 -4.55 -3.35
CA PRO A 124 -12.28 -4.11 -4.74
C PRO A 124 -13.20 -5.08 -5.47
N SER A 125 -14.26 -4.58 -6.10
CA SER A 125 -15.08 -5.40 -6.98
C SER A 125 -14.13 -6.10 -7.93
N ALA A 126 -14.15 -7.43 -7.94
CA ALA A 126 -13.36 -8.18 -8.91
C ALA A 126 -13.76 -7.62 -10.28
N THR A 127 -12.87 -6.85 -10.91
CA THR A 127 -13.06 -6.44 -12.28
C THR A 127 -13.07 -7.73 -13.09
N VAL A 128 -14.26 -8.07 -13.57
CA VAL A 128 -14.56 -9.19 -14.46
C VAL A 128 -13.64 -9.15 -15.68
#